data_AF-A0A953WMA5-F1
#
_entry.id   AF-A0A953WMA5-F1
#
_cell.length_a   1.000
_cell.length_b   1.000
_cell.length_c   1.000
_cell.angle_alpha   90.00
_cell.angle_beta   90.00
_cell.angle_gamma   90.00
#
_symmetry.space_group_name_H-M   'P 1'
#
loop_
_entity.id
_entity.type
_entity.pdbx_description
1 polymer ?
#
loop_
_entity_poly.entity_id
_entity_poly.type
_entity_poly.pdbx_seq_one_letter_code
_entity_poly.pdbx_strand_id
1 'polypeptide(L)'
;MKWSPEQDAALKAVDQWLKMGDRQVFRLFGYAGAGKTTLARHLAEGAGGEVAFAAFTGKAAHVMRQKGCEGATTIHSLIYRPADEDEEGALVFAIRRDAPAA
;
A
#
# COMPACT_ATOMS: atom_id res chain seq x y z
N MET A 1 2.67 -1.25 22.33
CA MET A 1 1.87 -2.41 21.87
C MET A 1 2.74 -3.66 21.96
N LYS A 2 2.21 -4.82 22.32
CA LYS A 2 2.96 -6.09 22.32
C LYS A 2 2.60 -6.87 21.06
N TRP A 3 3.59 -7.15 20.21
CA TRP A 3 3.41 -7.94 18.99
C TRP A 3 3.38 -9.45 19.30
N SER A 4 2.66 -10.22 18.49
CA SER A 4 2.83 -11.68 18.50
C SER A 4 4.23 -12.04 17.96
N PRO A 5 4.76 -13.23 18.27
CA PRO A 5 6.04 -13.68 17.71
C PRO A 5 6.10 -13.62 16.18
N GLU A 6 4.99 -13.95 15.50
CA GLU A 6 4.89 -13.92 14.03
C GLU A 6 4.84 -12.48 13.48
N GLN A 7 4.16 -11.57 14.17
CA GLN A 7 4.12 -10.15 13.81
C GLN A 7 5.49 -9.49 14.00
N ASP A 8 6.18 -9.82 15.09
CA ASP A 8 7.55 -9.36 15.34
C ASP A 8 8.53 -9.88 14.28
N ALA A 9 8.42 -11.16 13.92
CA ALA A 9 9.20 -11.75 12.82
C ALA A 9 8.92 -11.07 11.48
N ALA A 10 7.66 -10.74 11.19
CA ALA A 10 7.28 -10.01 9.98
C ALA A 10 7.89 -8.61 9.92
N LEU A 11 7.84 -7.85 11.03
CA LEU A 11 8.45 -6.52 11.11
C LEU A 11 9.97 -6.58 10.84
N LYS A 12 10.67 -7.53 11.47
CA LYS A 12 12.11 -7.75 11.27
C LYS A 12 12.45 -8.13 9.83
N ALA A 13 11.65 -9.00 9.21
CA ALA A 13 11.87 -9.42 7.82
C ALA A 13 11.71 -8.26 6.82
N VAL A 14 10.72 -7.38 7.04
CA VAL A 14 10.51 -6.20 6.19
C VAL A 14 11.62 -5.16 6.41
N ASP A 15 12.02 -4.90 7.66
CA ASP A 15 13.12 -3.99 7.99
C ASP A 15 14.44 -4.43 7.33
N GLN A 16 14.76 -5.72 7.40
CA GLN A 16 15.92 -6.28 6.72
C GLN A 16 15.83 -6.11 5.20
N TRP A 17 14.66 -6.38 4.61
CA TRP A 17 14.45 -6.22 3.17
C TRP A 17 14.66 -4.76 2.71
N LEU A 18 14.08 -3.79 3.43
CA LEU A 18 14.25 -2.37 3.14
C LEU A 18 15.72 -1.94 3.22
N LYS A 19 16.46 -2.44 4.22
CA LYS A 19 17.88 -2.12 4.41
C LYS A 19 18.81 -2.74 3.36
N MET A 20 18.51 -3.96 2.92
CA MET A 20 19.33 -4.63 1.90
C MET A 20 19.17 -3.94 0.54
N GLY A 21 17.95 -3.55 0.17
CA GLY A 21 17.68 -2.83 -1.08
C GLY A 21 18.01 -3.61 -2.36
N ASP A 22 18.31 -4.91 -2.26
CA ASP A 22 18.72 -5.79 -3.36
C ASP A 22 17.52 -6.36 -4.14
N ARG A 23 16.30 -6.20 -3.62
CA ARG A 23 15.06 -6.72 -4.21
C ARG A 23 13.98 -5.65 -4.17
N GLN A 24 13.31 -5.43 -5.30
CA GLN A 24 12.22 -4.44 -5.39
C GLN A 24 10.93 -4.88 -4.68
N VAL A 25 10.69 -6.19 -4.50
CA VAL A 25 9.40 -6.71 -4.03
C VAL A 25 9.58 -7.62 -2.81
N PHE A 26 8.82 -7.33 -1.76
CA PHE A 26 8.61 -8.20 -0.60
C PHE A 26 7.13 -8.60 -0.50
N ARG A 27 6.87 -9.85 -0.07
CA ARG A 27 5.50 -10.37 0.09
C ARG A 27 5.29 -10.81 1.53
N LEU A 28 4.32 -10.18 2.20
CA LEU A 28 3.88 -10.57 3.54
C LEU A 28 2.54 -11.30 3.47
N PHE A 29 2.54 -12.57 3.85
CA PHE A 29 1.32 -13.39 3.92
C PHE A 29 0.79 -13.49 5.34
N GLY A 30 -0.50 -13.79 5.47
CA GLY A 30 -1.13 -14.06 6.76
C GLY A 30 -2.64 -14.22 6.64
N TYR A 31 -3.24 -14.97 7.55
CA TYR A 31 -4.67 -15.24 7.56
C TYR A 31 -5.53 -13.97 7.75
N ALA A 32 -6.83 -14.09 7.50
CA ALA A 32 -7.78 -13.04 7.84
C ALA A 32 -7.70 -12.73 9.35
N GLY A 33 -7.76 -11.44 9.72
CA GLY A 33 -7.65 -11.03 11.12
C GLY A 33 -6.23 -11.00 11.70
N ALA A 34 -5.19 -11.47 11.00
CA ALA A 34 -3.81 -11.50 11.50
C ALA A 34 -3.13 -10.12 11.70
N GLY A 35 -3.86 -9.01 11.51
CA GLY A 35 -3.35 -7.66 11.76
C GLY A 35 -2.43 -7.07 10.67
N LYS A 36 -2.44 -7.63 9.45
CA LYS A 36 -1.58 -7.16 8.33
C LYS A 36 -1.71 -5.66 8.05
N THR A 37 -2.91 -5.10 8.09
CA THR A 37 -3.13 -3.66 7.90
C THR A 37 -2.52 -2.82 9.03
N THR A 38 -2.57 -3.33 10.26
CA THR A 38 -1.90 -2.68 11.40
C THR A 38 -0.38 -2.72 11.22
N LEU A 39 0.18 -3.85 10.76
CA LEU A 39 1.59 -3.94 10.43
C LEU A 39 1.98 -2.93 9.33
N ALA A 40 1.18 -2.81 8.27
CA ALA A 40 1.47 -1.89 7.16
C ALA A 40 1.69 -0.44 7.63
N ARG A 41 0.91 0.05 8.60
CA ARG A 41 1.11 1.36 9.21
C ARG A 41 2.50 1.47 9.87
N HIS A 42 2.87 0.52 10.71
CA HIS A 42 4.15 0.56 11.42
C HIS A 42 5.36 0.39 10.50
N LEU A 43 5.20 -0.39 9.44
CA LEU A 43 6.23 -0.52 8.41
C LEU A 43 6.49 0.82 7.72
N ALA A 44 5.45 1.61 7.47
CA ALA A 44 5.60 2.92 6.87
C ALA A 44 6.34 3.92 7.78
N GLU A 45 6.09 3.89 9.09
CA GLU A 45 6.79 4.71 10.09
C GLU A 45 8.32 4.46 10.05
N GLY A 46 8.74 3.23 9.74
CA GLY A 46 10.15 2.83 9.67
C GLY A 46 10.80 2.91 8.29
N ALA A 47 10.06 3.27 7.23
CA ALA A 47 10.55 3.19 5.85
C ALA A 47 11.54 4.31 5.47
N GLY A 48 11.57 5.42 6.22
CA GLY A 48 12.54 6.52 6.00
C GLY A 48 12.35 7.34 4.74
N GLY A 49 11.22 7.19 4.03
CA GLY A 49 10.88 7.93 2.81
C GLY A 49 9.37 8.09 2.65
N GLU A 50 8.94 8.59 1.49
CA GLU A 50 7.52 8.69 1.18
C GLU A 50 6.91 7.30 1.00
N VAL A 51 5.74 7.08 1.63
CA VAL A 51 5.02 5.81 1.58
C VAL A 51 3.64 6.02 1.00
N ALA A 52 3.38 5.35 -0.12
CA ALA A 52 2.05 5.29 -0.72
C ALA A 52 1.33 3.99 -0.30
N PHE A 53 0.10 4.13 0.21
CA PHE A 53 -0.74 2.99 0.54
C PHE A 53 -1.78 2.74 -0.56
N ALA A 54 -1.89 1.48 -1.01
CA ALA A 54 -2.91 1.09 -1.97
C ALA A 54 -3.50 -0.28 -1.66
N ALA A 55 -4.75 -0.47 -2.08
CA ALA A 55 -5.44 -1.76 -2.03
C ALA A 55 -6.17 -2.06 -3.33
N PHE A 56 -6.54 -3.32 -3.54
CA PHE A 56 -7.27 -3.72 -4.74
C PHE A 56 -8.70 -3.15 -4.80
N THR A 57 -9.36 -3.03 -3.65
CA THR A 57 -10.76 -2.57 -3.56
C THR A 57 -10.89 -1.29 -2.74
N GLY A 58 -11.92 -0.49 -3.05
CA GLY A 58 -12.25 0.73 -2.31
C GLY A 58 -12.54 0.45 -0.83
N LYS A 59 -13.19 -0.68 -0.51
CA LYS A 59 -13.46 -1.10 0.87
C LYS A 59 -12.18 -1.40 1.65
N ALA A 60 -11.23 -2.10 1.04
CA ALA A 60 -9.94 -2.38 1.67
C ALA A 60 -9.14 -1.08 1.90
N ALA A 61 -9.09 -0.19 0.90
CA ALA A 61 -8.47 1.13 1.04
C ALA A 61 -9.13 1.95 2.16
N HIS A 62 -10.47 1.89 2.27
CA HIS A 62 -11.20 2.54 3.37
C HIS A 62 -10.80 2.00 4.74
N VAL A 63 -10.73 0.67 4.90
CA VAL A 63 -10.26 0.04 6.15
C VAL A 63 -8.81 0.44 6.47
N MET A 64 -7.93 0.51 5.47
CA MET A 64 -6.55 0.98 5.65
C MET A 64 -6.51 2.40 6.21
N ARG A 65 -7.30 3.33 5.65
CA ARG A 65 -7.41 4.71 6.17
C ARG A 65 -7.89 4.73 7.62
N GLN A 66 -8.92 3.94 7.96
CA GLN A 66 -9.41 3.83 9.34
C GLN A 66 -8.36 3.29 10.32
N LYS A 67 -7.33 2.59 9.83
CA LYS A 67 -6.23 2.05 10.65
C LYS A 67 -4.98 2.94 10.65
N GLY A 68 -5.05 4.14 10.06
CA GLY A 68 -3.96 5.11 10.05
C GLY A 68 -3.00 4.97 8.87
N CYS A 69 -3.35 4.21 7.83
CA CYS A 69 -2.68 4.29 6.53
C CYS A 69 -3.26 5.51 5.79
N GLU A 70 -2.83 6.70 6.17
CA GLU A 70 -3.34 7.96 5.61
C GLU A 70 -3.13 8.02 4.10
N GLY A 71 -4.08 8.63 3.39
CA GLY A 71 -4.01 8.73 1.93
C GLY A 71 -4.17 7.41 1.18
N ALA A 72 -4.48 6.28 1.83
CA ALA A 72 -4.64 5.01 1.13
C ALA A 72 -5.73 5.08 0.05
N THR A 73 -5.42 4.64 -1.16
CA THR A 73 -6.36 4.64 -2.31
C THR A 73 -6.52 3.23 -2.88
N THR A 74 -7.32 3.09 -3.94
CA THR A 74 -7.23 1.87 -4.75
C THR A 74 -5.95 1.91 -5.57
N ILE A 75 -5.38 0.75 -5.92
CA ILE A 75 -4.22 0.69 -6.82
C ILE A 75 -4.50 1.40 -8.15
N HIS A 76 -5.73 1.32 -8.65
CA HIS A 76 -6.16 2.02 -9.86
C HIS A 76 -6.07 3.54 -9.70
N SER A 77 -6.60 4.11 -8.63
CA SER A 77 -6.53 5.56 -8.37
C SER A 77 -5.12 6.05 -8.04
N LEU A 78 -4.24 5.16 -7.59
CA LEU A 78 -2.83 5.48 -7.37
C LEU A 78 -2.08 5.64 -8.71
N ILE A 79 -2.30 4.72 -9.66
CA ILE A 79 -1.52 4.65 -10.90
C ILE A 79 -2.19 5.33 -12.10
N TYR A 80 -3.51 5.55 -12.06
CA TYR A 80 -4.29 6.16 -13.12
C TYR A 80 -5.10 7.37 -12.62
N ARG A 81 -5.43 8.25 -13.56
CA ARG A 81 -6.44 9.32 -13.40
C ARG A 81 -7.44 9.25 -14.56
N PRO A 82 -8.71 9.64 -14.32
CA PRO A 82 -9.65 9.88 -15.41
C PRO A 82 -9.05 10.86 -16.42
N ALA A 83 -9.18 10.52 -17.70
CA ALA A 83 -8.86 11.38 -18.84
C ALA A 83 -10.16 11.77 -19.55
N ASP A 84 -10.07 12.15 -20.82
CA ASP A 84 -11.23 12.48 -21.64
C ASP A 84 -12.09 11.24 -21.96
N GLU A 85 -13.29 11.50 -22.46
CA GLU A 85 -14.14 10.46 -23.04
C GLU A 85 -13.62 10.12 -24.45
N ASP A 86 -13.72 8.85 -24.84
CA ASP A 86 -13.48 8.44 -26.23
C ASP A 86 -14.64 8.83 -27.16
N GLU A 87 -14.54 8.49 -28.44
CA GLU A 87 -15.55 8.83 -29.45
C GLU A 87 -16.93 8.20 -29.14
N GLU A 88 -16.96 7.15 -28.34
CA GLU A 88 -18.14 6.44 -27.87
C GLU A 88 -18.69 6.97 -26.52
N GLY A 89 -18.05 8.00 -25.93
CA GLY A 89 -18.45 8.59 -24.65
C GLY A 89 -18.02 7.77 -23.43
N ALA A 90 -17.11 6.81 -23.59
CA ALA A 90 -16.58 6.03 -22.48
C ALA A 90 -15.38 6.72 -21.84
N LEU A 91 -15.31 6.65 -20.51
CA LEU A 91 -14.24 7.28 -19.74
C LEU A 91 -12.89 6.57 -19.99
N VAL A 92 -11.93 7.30 -20.56
CA VAL A 92 -10.56 6.81 -20.71
C VAL A 92 -9.75 7.11 -19.46
N PHE A 93 -8.74 6.29 -19.17
CA PHE A 93 -7.82 6.49 -18.05
C PHE A 93 -6.39 6.67 -18.55
N ALA A 94 -5.71 7.70 -18.04
CA ALA A 94 -4.31 7.96 -18.33
C ALA A 94 -3.42 7.66 -17.12
N ILE A 95 -2.18 7.23 -17.39
CA ILE A 95 -1.17 7.03 -16.33
C ILE A 95 -0.97 8.34 -15.57
N ARG A 96 -1.01 8.25 -14.24
CA ARG A 96 -0.82 9.37 -13.33
C ARG A 96 0.66 9.55 -13.02
N ARG A 97 1.34 10.39 -13.81
CA ARG A 97 2.81 10.63 -13.70
C ARG A 97 3.21 11.51 -12.52
N ASP A 98 2.26 12.18 -11.89
CA ASP A 98 2.42 13.01 -10.69
C ASP A 98 2.08 12.23 -9.40
N ALA A 99 1.82 10.93 -9.50
CA ALA A 99 1.47 10.11 -8.35
C ALA A 99 2.68 9.87 -7.43
N PRO A 100 2.46 9.64 -6.12
CA PRO A 100 3.52 9.21 -5.19
C PRO A 100 4.24 7.91 -5.58
N ALA A 101 3.72 7.17 -6.57
CA ALA A 101 4.31 5.93 -7.08
C ALA A 101 5.08 6.11 -8.39
N ALA A 102 5.19 7.34 -8.91
CA ALA A 102 5.84 7.67 -10.18
C ALA A 102 7.36 7.81 -10.07
#